data_AF-A0A239MHQ3-F1
#
_entry.id   AF-A0A239MHQ3-F1
#
_cell.length_a   1.000
_cell.length_b   1.000
_cell.length_c   1.000
_cell.angle_alpha   90.00
_cell.angle_beta   90.00
_cell.angle_gamma   90.00
#
_symmetry.space_group_name_H-M   'P 1'
#
loop_
_entity.id
_entity.type
_entity.pdbx_description
1 polymer ?
#
loop_
_entity_poly.entity_id
_entity_poly.type
_entity_poly.pdbx_seq_one_letter_code
_entity_poly.pdbx_strand_id
1 'polypeptide(L)'
;MRHSAHGLAANPALTRAALDRLVAVGGWALDDELAERADLTDGQVEALAGRGSSSVLVTLVRRGRVGLSAVEHRPWAIVALLDDHDIPEAWLWRVAGEPDSDLRAELALAAACPPELLRLLAQDAELVSSVAASAALTPELAAELAGHSDAEVRRAVAANEHAPASLLAGLVAAVSATDHDLALALAGNPAAAAQALVGHPSRLVRLALAGRTDLGPDSYRALAREEAVRPELAANPAIGEALIRELATSELRQWIARNPAVPLDVLTDLAPGLRIGPAPLPRIAVATQAELRRFAGGPLRALVAQHPDLPEELAATMLDDPDPRVAKAVAPHPLVTAEQLRRMTARHGAAVAAGVVRNPNCPPDLLGATAGKRLLRAIATHPNTAPATVAALLDHDDDLVAASAAANPALPAEAVERILRSVESRTSTAADYGYA
;
A
#
# COMPACT_ATOMS: atom_id res chain seq x y z
N MET A 1 6.11 25.52 5.53
CA MET A 1 6.02 25.56 7.03
C MET A 1 4.72 24.99 7.64
N ARG A 2 3.57 24.90 6.94
CA ARG A 2 2.42 24.09 7.47
C ARG A 2 2.78 22.60 7.50
N HIS A 3 3.34 22.09 6.41
CA HIS A 3 3.82 20.71 6.29
C HIS A 3 4.91 20.34 7.31
N SER A 4 5.74 21.31 7.72
CA SER A 4 6.75 21.12 8.77
C SER A 4 6.13 20.87 10.16
N ALA A 5 4.93 21.38 10.45
CA ALA A 5 4.25 21.11 11.73
C ALA A 5 3.68 19.68 11.77
N HIS A 6 3.14 19.19 10.65
CA HIS A 6 2.74 17.77 10.52
C HIS A 6 3.94 16.85 10.69
N GLY A 7 5.04 17.13 9.99
CA GLY A 7 6.28 16.39 10.18
C GLY A 7 6.77 16.42 11.62
N LEU A 8 6.67 17.58 12.29
CA LEU A 8 7.05 17.70 13.69
C LEU A 8 6.16 16.85 14.61
N ALA A 9 4.84 16.80 14.39
CA ALA A 9 3.92 15.96 15.15
C ALA A 9 4.26 14.47 15.06
N ALA A 10 4.75 14.01 13.91
CA ALA A 10 5.24 12.65 13.70
C ALA A 10 6.63 12.38 14.33
N ASN A 11 7.34 13.41 14.81
CA ASN A 11 8.71 13.27 15.29
C ASN A 11 8.75 12.54 16.66
N PRO A 12 9.35 11.34 16.75
CA PRO A 12 9.34 10.56 17.98
C PRO A 12 10.27 11.13 19.06
N ALA A 13 11.17 12.07 18.72
CA ALA A 13 12.12 12.67 19.66
C ALA A 13 11.59 13.94 20.35
N LEU A 14 10.32 14.32 20.14
CA LEU A 14 9.74 15.49 20.79
C LEU A 14 9.68 15.34 22.31
N THR A 15 9.95 16.45 23.00
CA THR A 15 9.72 16.55 24.45
C THR A 15 8.24 16.69 24.74
N ARG A 16 7.82 16.31 25.96
CA ARG A 16 6.42 16.50 26.41
C ARG A 16 5.97 17.95 26.31
N ALA A 17 6.83 18.91 26.67
CA ALA A 17 6.52 20.34 26.58
C ALA A 17 6.31 20.80 25.12
N ALA A 18 7.05 20.25 24.16
CA ALA A 18 6.84 20.53 22.74
C ALA A 18 5.50 19.95 22.24
N LEU A 19 5.15 18.74 22.71
CA LEU A 19 3.85 18.11 22.40
C LEU A 19 2.69 18.91 22.99
N ASP A 20 2.78 19.36 24.24
CA ASP A 20 1.74 20.19 24.88
C ASP A 20 1.47 21.46 24.05
N ARG A 21 2.53 22.08 23.50
CA ARG A 21 2.41 23.24 22.63
C ARG A 21 1.74 22.90 21.29
N LEU A 22 2.10 21.78 20.65
CA LEU A 22 1.45 21.33 19.41
C LEU A 22 -0.03 20.99 19.63
N VAL A 23 -0.36 20.29 20.71
CA VAL A 23 -1.76 19.98 21.09
C VAL A 23 -2.53 21.26 21.36
N ALA A 24 -1.91 22.29 21.96
CA ALA A 24 -2.55 23.58 22.19
C ALA A 24 -2.85 24.34 20.90
N VAL A 25 -1.94 24.32 19.91
CA VAL A 25 -2.15 24.88 18.56
C VAL A 25 -3.37 24.24 17.92
N GLY A 26 -3.37 22.90 17.86
CA GLY A 26 -4.38 22.05 17.25
C GLY A 26 -4.74 22.37 15.79
N GLY A 27 -5.81 21.72 15.32
CA GLY A 27 -6.28 21.81 13.94
C GLY A 27 -6.32 20.43 13.29
N TRP A 28 -7.33 20.19 12.45
CA TRP A 28 -7.73 18.86 11.99
C TRP A 28 -6.55 17.95 11.56
N ALA A 29 -5.70 18.42 10.64
CA ALA A 29 -4.60 17.60 10.13
C ALA A 29 -3.42 17.44 11.13
N LEU A 30 -3.28 18.34 12.10
CA LEU A 30 -2.26 18.23 13.14
C LEU A 30 -2.73 17.27 14.23
N ASP A 31 -4.00 17.40 14.63
CA ASP A 31 -4.63 16.56 15.64
C ASP A 31 -4.71 15.10 15.19
N ASP A 32 -4.95 14.83 13.90
CA ASP A 32 -4.90 13.47 13.33
C ASP A 32 -3.51 12.83 13.49
N GLU A 33 -2.44 13.54 13.13
CA GLU A 33 -1.07 13.04 13.27
C GLU A 33 -0.69 12.83 14.74
N LEU A 34 -1.14 13.72 15.63
CA LEU A 34 -0.91 13.61 17.06
C LEU A 34 -1.67 12.40 17.66
N ALA A 35 -2.90 12.14 17.22
CA ALA A 35 -3.72 11.02 17.71
C ALA A 35 -3.08 9.64 17.46
N GLU A 36 -2.22 9.53 16.45
CA GLU A 36 -1.47 8.30 16.15
C GLU A 36 -0.32 8.02 17.13
N ARG A 37 0.07 9.00 17.93
CA ARG A 37 1.20 8.86 18.85
C ARG A 37 0.88 7.92 20.01
N ALA A 38 1.80 7.00 20.29
CA ALA A 38 1.71 6.09 21.42
C ALA A 38 2.11 6.71 22.77
N ASP A 39 2.84 7.83 22.76
CA ASP A 39 3.47 8.45 23.92
C ASP A 39 2.70 9.66 24.48
N LEU A 40 1.46 9.87 24.04
CA LEU A 40 0.60 10.93 24.58
C LEU A 40 0.31 10.73 26.08
N THR A 41 0.15 11.83 26.81
CA THR A 41 -0.38 11.80 28.18
C THR A 41 -1.91 11.78 28.18
N ASP A 42 -2.52 11.41 29.30
CA ASP A 42 -3.99 11.41 29.43
C ASP A 42 -4.57 12.81 29.20
N GLY A 43 -3.92 13.86 29.72
CA GLY A 43 -4.35 15.25 29.49
C GLY A 43 -4.24 15.69 28.03
N GLN A 44 -3.26 15.20 27.27
CA GLN A 44 -3.14 15.46 25.83
C GLN A 44 -4.23 14.71 25.05
N VAL A 45 -4.52 13.45 25.43
CA VAL A 45 -5.62 12.67 24.85
C VAL A 45 -6.96 13.36 25.11
N GLU A 46 -7.21 13.82 26.34
CA GLU A 46 -8.42 14.57 26.69
C GLU A 46 -8.56 15.87 25.88
N ALA A 47 -7.46 16.61 25.70
CA ALA A 47 -7.46 17.83 24.89
C ALA A 47 -7.79 17.56 23.40
N LEU A 48 -7.22 16.51 22.82
CA LEU A 48 -7.50 16.09 21.44
C LEU A 48 -8.95 15.60 21.30
N ALA A 49 -9.40 14.73 22.21
CA ALA A 49 -10.77 14.20 22.21
C ALA A 49 -11.82 15.31 22.42
N GLY A 50 -11.52 16.30 23.28
CA GLY A 50 -12.39 17.43 23.58
C GLY A 50 -12.67 18.35 22.38
N ARG A 51 -11.78 18.38 21.37
CA ARG A 51 -12.03 19.09 20.10
C ARG A 51 -13.08 18.42 19.22
N GLY A 52 -13.35 17.13 19.46
CA GLY A 52 -14.51 16.44 18.90
C GLY A 52 -14.44 16.06 17.42
N SER A 53 -13.25 16.09 16.79
CA SER A 53 -13.06 15.61 15.41
C SER A 53 -13.33 14.11 15.32
N SER A 54 -14.13 13.68 14.33
CA SER A 54 -14.46 12.27 14.14
C SER A 54 -13.24 11.41 13.86
N SER A 55 -12.31 11.87 13.00
CA SER A 55 -11.07 11.15 12.65
C SER A 55 -10.17 10.92 13.87
N VAL A 56 -9.97 11.96 14.66
CA VAL A 56 -9.20 11.92 15.92
C VAL A 56 -9.83 10.94 16.90
N LEU A 57 -11.15 11.03 17.11
CA LEU A 57 -11.84 10.16 18.06
C LEU A 57 -11.82 8.70 17.61
N VAL A 58 -12.01 8.41 16.32
CA VAL A 58 -11.87 7.05 15.77
C VAL A 58 -10.48 6.51 16.05
N THR A 59 -9.44 7.30 15.79
CA THR A 59 -8.04 6.92 16.04
C THR A 59 -7.80 6.64 17.52
N LEU A 60 -8.25 7.54 18.40
CA LEU A 60 -8.10 7.37 19.85
C LEU A 60 -8.87 6.15 20.38
N VAL A 61 -10.07 5.85 19.86
CA VAL A 61 -10.84 4.65 20.21
C VAL A 61 -10.09 3.39 19.77
N ARG A 62 -9.65 3.30 18.51
CA ARG A 62 -8.88 2.16 17.98
C ARG A 62 -7.62 1.86 18.80
N ARG A 63 -6.98 2.92 19.31
CA ARG A 63 -5.78 2.80 20.16
C ARG A 63 -6.10 2.55 21.65
N GLY A 64 -7.37 2.40 22.01
CA GLY A 64 -7.82 2.18 23.39
C GLY A 64 -7.56 3.36 24.34
N ARG A 65 -7.42 4.57 23.79
CA ARG A 65 -7.09 5.80 24.54
C ARG A 65 -8.34 6.52 25.04
N VAL A 66 -9.48 6.34 24.36
CA VAL A 66 -10.80 6.80 24.78
C VAL A 66 -11.83 5.68 24.58
N GLY A 67 -12.91 5.70 25.36
CA GLY A 67 -13.99 4.72 25.24
C GLY A 67 -14.93 4.99 24.06
N LEU A 68 -15.67 3.95 23.63
CA LEU A 68 -16.65 4.02 22.54
C LEU A 68 -17.74 5.08 22.73
N SER A 69 -18.09 5.42 23.98
CA SER A 69 -19.07 6.48 24.26
C SER A 69 -18.68 7.84 23.69
N ALA A 70 -17.39 8.09 23.43
CA ALA A 70 -16.92 9.33 22.83
C ALA A 70 -17.45 9.55 21.39
N VAL A 71 -17.87 8.48 20.70
CA VAL A 71 -18.36 8.54 19.31
C VAL A 71 -19.87 8.28 19.19
N GLU A 72 -20.60 8.11 20.29
CA GLU A 72 -22.04 7.72 20.30
C GLU A 72 -22.96 8.61 19.45
N HIS A 73 -22.62 9.89 19.31
CA HIS A 73 -23.39 10.87 18.55
C HIS A 73 -22.70 11.30 17.26
N ARG A 74 -21.76 10.49 16.76
CA ARG A 74 -20.97 10.77 15.55
C ARG A 74 -21.16 9.65 14.54
N PRO A 75 -22.18 9.73 13.67
CA PRO A 75 -22.53 8.65 12.73
C PRO A 75 -21.35 8.14 11.90
N TRP A 76 -20.56 9.05 11.33
CA TRP A 76 -19.35 8.71 10.56
C TRP A 76 -18.29 7.98 11.39
N ALA A 77 -18.14 8.31 12.68
CA ALA A 77 -17.21 7.61 13.56
C ALA A 77 -17.74 6.22 13.97
N ILE A 78 -19.06 6.07 14.11
CA ILE A 78 -19.72 4.79 14.40
C ILE A 78 -19.48 3.81 13.26
N VAL A 79 -19.75 4.21 12.01
CA VAL A 79 -19.51 3.38 10.83
C VAL A 79 -18.03 3.05 10.68
N ALA A 80 -17.14 4.04 10.87
CA ALA A 80 -15.70 3.83 10.76
C ALA A 80 -15.12 2.83 11.78
N LEU A 81 -15.82 2.56 12.89
CA LEU A 81 -15.39 1.65 13.95
C LEU A 81 -16.13 0.30 13.91
N LEU A 82 -17.15 0.14 13.09
CA LEU A 82 -18.09 -0.98 13.10
C LEU A 82 -17.40 -2.34 12.91
N ASP A 83 -16.46 -2.44 11.98
CA ASP A 83 -15.79 -3.72 11.70
C ASP A 83 -14.75 -4.11 12.76
N ASP A 84 -14.27 -3.15 13.55
CA ASP A 84 -13.19 -3.35 14.52
C ASP A 84 -13.67 -3.40 15.98
N HIS A 85 -14.92 -2.98 16.25
CA HIS A 85 -15.44 -2.78 17.60
C HIS A 85 -16.88 -3.31 17.74
N ASP A 86 -17.23 -3.74 18.95
CA ASP A 86 -18.60 -4.11 19.30
C ASP A 86 -19.47 -2.86 19.46
N ILE A 87 -19.96 -2.35 18.33
CA ILE A 87 -20.82 -1.17 18.26
C ILE A 87 -22.25 -1.58 18.66
N PRO A 88 -22.89 -0.90 19.64
CA PRO A 88 -24.27 -1.19 20.00
C PRO A 88 -25.20 -1.10 18.80
N GLU A 89 -25.98 -2.14 18.55
CA GLU A 89 -26.86 -2.22 17.38
C GLU A 89 -27.83 -1.03 17.28
N ALA A 90 -28.32 -0.52 18.43
CA ALA A 90 -29.17 0.66 18.49
C ALA A 90 -28.53 1.93 17.89
N TRP A 91 -27.20 2.01 17.85
CA TRP A 91 -26.50 3.10 17.18
C TRP A 91 -26.55 2.95 15.67
N LEU A 92 -26.41 1.72 15.16
CA LEU A 92 -26.49 1.42 13.72
C LEU A 92 -27.88 1.73 13.16
N TRP A 93 -28.93 1.40 13.90
CA TRP A 93 -30.30 1.77 13.53
C TRP A 93 -30.52 3.28 13.48
N ARG A 94 -29.84 4.07 14.31
CA ARG A 94 -29.85 5.54 14.21
C ARG A 94 -29.13 6.02 12.95
N VAL A 95 -27.93 5.49 12.68
CA VAL A 95 -27.15 5.81 11.48
C VAL A 95 -27.94 5.50 10.20
N ALA A 96 -28.65 4.37 10.15
CA ALA A 96 -29.47 4.00 9.00
C ALA A 96 -30.64 4.96 8.72
N GLY A 97 -31.05 5.75 9.73
CA GLY A 97 -32.07 6.79 9.59
C GLY A 97 -31.51 8.17 9.24
N GLU A 98 -30.20 8.34 9.13
CA GLU A 98 -29.58 9.61 8.75
C GLU A 98 -29.88 9.95 7.28
N PRO A 99 -30.05 11.24 6.93
CA PRO A 99 -30.37 11.64 5.56
C PRO A 99 -29.18 11.49 4.60
N ASP A 100 -27.97 11.34 5.12
CA ASP A 100 -26.74 11.19 4.36
C ASP A 100 -26.69 9.82 3.68
N SER A 101 -26.76 9.80 2.34
CA SER A 101 -26.71 8.57 1.53
C SER A 101 -25.34 7.89 1.57
N ASP A 102 -24.27 8.68 1.61
CA ASP A 102 -22.89 8.16 1.58
C ASP A 102 -22.61 7.44 2.90
N LEU A 103 -23.04 8.02 4.00
CA LEU A 103 -22.98 7.38 5.32
C LEU A 103 -23.73 6.05 5.38
N ARG A 104 -24.94 5.98 4.80
CA ARG A 104 -25.74 4.75 4.77
C ARG A 104 -25.14 3.69 3.83
N ALA A 105 -24.51 4.11 2.73
CA ALA A 105 -23.78 3.21 1.85
C ALA A 105 -22.55 2.60 2.56
N GLU A 106 -21.80 3.39 3.32
CA GLU A 106 -20.68 2.90 4.13
C GLU A 106 -21.14 1.93 5.22
N LEU A 107 -22.28 2.21 5.86
CA LEU A 107 -22.91 1.28 6.80
C LEU A 107 -23.27 -0.05 6.14
N ALA A 108 -23.77 -0.05 4.91
CA ALA A 108 -24.08 -1.26 4.16
C ALA A 108 -22.82 -2.08 3.80
N LEU A 109 -21.69 -1.41 3.54
CA LEU A 109 -20.44 -2.05 3.15
C LEU A 109 -19.68 -2.66 4.33
N ALA A 110 -19.94 -2.22 5.56
CA ALA A 110 -19.34 -2.79 6.77
C ALA A 110 -19.64 -4.29 6.92
N ALA A 111 -18.58 -5.08 7.13
CA ALA A 111 -18.66 -6.53 7.30
C ALA A 111 -19.44 -6.94 8.57
N ALA A 112 -19.48 -6.08 9.58
CA ALA A 112 -20.25 -6.28 10.80
C ALA A 112 -21.69 -5.73 10.73
N CYS A 113 -22.17 -5.28 9.57
CA CYS A 113 -23.55 -4.83 9.41
C CYS A 113 -24.56 -5.96 9.72
N PRO A 114 -25.53 -5.78 10.63
CA PRO A 114 -26.53 -6.80 10.95
C PRO A 114 -27.35 -7.22 9.71
N PRO A 115 -27.67 -8.51 9.53
CA PRO A 115 -28.41 -8.99 8.37
C PRO A 115 -29.77 -8.33 8.15
N GLU A 116 -30.52 -8.06 9.23
CA GLU A 116 -31.83 -7.40 9.12
C GLU A 116 -31.72 -5.93 8.74
N LEU A 117 -30.65 -5.26 9.21
CA LEU A 117 -30.35 -3.90 8.79
C LEU A 117 -29.95 -3.87 7.31
N LEU A 118 -29.13 -4.82 6.88
CA LEU A 118 -28.72 -4.94 5.49
C LEU A 118 -29.92 -5.20 4.56
N ARG A 119 -30.88 -6.04 4.99
CA ARG A 119 -32.16 -6.23 4.29
C ARG A 119 -33.00 -4.97 4.20
N LEU A 120 -33.02 -4.14 5.25
CA LEU A 120 -33.70 -2.85 5.21
C LEU A 120 -33.03 -1.92 4.18
N LEU A 121 -31.70 -1.79 4.23
CA LEU A 121 -30.94 -0.95 3.30
C LEU A 121 -31.11 -1.40 1.84
N ALA A 122 -31.29 -2.71 1.59
CA ALA A 122 -31.53 -3.25 0.26
C ALA A 122 -32.84 -2.78 -0.39
N GLN A 123 -33.79 -2.26 0.40
CA GLN A 123 -35.05 -1.71 -0.12
C GLN A 123 -34.86 -0.31 -0.72
N ASP A 124 -33.73 0.34 -0.45
CA ASP A 124 -33.38 1.62 -1.04
C ASP A 124 -32.66 1.41 -2.38
N ALA A 125 -33.23 1.96 -3.45
CA ALA A 125 -32.69 1.85 -4.80
C ALA A 125 -31.30 2.49 -4.95
N GLU A 126 -30.94 3.45 -4.10
CA GLU A 126 -29.61 4.06 -4.11
C GLU A 126 -28.57 3.19 -3.39
N LEU A 127 -29.00 2.34 -2.45
CA LEU A 127 -28.10 1.54 -1.60
C LEU A 127 -28.01 0.07 -2.00
N VAL A 128 -28.95 -0.45 -2.78
CA VAL A 128 -29.01 -1.87 -3.15
C VAL A 128 -27.74 -2.38 -3.84
N SER A 129 -27.04 -1.54 -4.60
CA SER A 129 -25.73 -1.86 -5.20
C SER A 129 -24.65 -2.03 -4.11
N SER A 130 -24.60 -1.12 -3.13
CA SER A 130 -23.70 -1.21 -1.96
C SER A 130 -23.99 -2.45 -1.11
N VAL A 131 -25.27 -2.79 -0.91
CA VAL A 131 -25.66 -4.02 -0.22
C VAL A 131 -25.19 -5.25 -0.97
N ALA A 132 -25.35 -5.28 -2.30
CA ALA A 132 -24.86 -6.39 -3.13
C ALA A 132 -23.33 -6.55 -3.08
N ALA A 133 -22.59 -5.48 -2.82
CA ALA A 133 -21.14 -5.48 -2.65
C ALA A 133 -20.67 -5.76 -1.20
N SER A 134 -21.60 -5.86 -0.24
CA SER A 134 -21.27 -6.01 1.19
C SER A 134 -20.63 -7.35 1.54
N ALA A 135 -19.63 -7.33 2.42
CA ALA A 135 -19.09 -8.55 3.01
C ALA A 135 -20.08 -9.27 3.95
N ALA A 136 -21.07 -8.53 4.46
CA ALA A 136 -22.16 -9.06 5.29
C ALA A 136 -23.31 -9.66 4.46
N LEU A 137 -23.19 -9.71 3.13
CA LEU A 137 -24.25 -10.19 2.25
C LEU A 137 -24.60 -11.65 2.55
N THR A 138 -25.84 -11.87 2.98
CA THR A 138 -26.34 -13.23 3.25
C THR A 138 -26.55 -14.03 1.96
N PRO A 139 -26.34 -15.36 1.94
CA PRO A 139 -26.59 -16.18 0.76
C PRO A 139 -28.01 -16.05 0.19
N GLU A 140 -29.01 -15.88 1.06
CA GLU A 140 -30.41 -15.70 0.66
C GLU A 140 -30.61 -14.37 -0.07
N LEU A 141 -30.11 -13.26 0.50
CA LEU A 141 -30.19 -11.95 -0.13
C LEU A 141 -29.35 -11.88 -1.41
N ALA A 142 -28.19 -12.53 -1.45
CA ALA A 142 -27.39 -12.65 -2.66
C ALA A 142 -28.16 -13.33 -3.80
N ALA A 143 -28.91 -14.40 -3.51
CA ALA A 143 -29.72 -15.10 -4.50
C ALA A 143 -30.87 -14.23 -5.03
N GLU A 144 -31.50 -13.43 -4.17
CA GLU A 144 -32.52 -12.44 -4.56
C GLU A 144 -31.93 -11.36 -5.47
N LEU A 145 -30.81 -10.76 -5.06
CA LEU A 145 -30.15 -9.67 -5.79
C LEU A 145 -29.49 -10.13 -7.11
N ALA A 146 -29.10 -11.40 -7.22
CA ALA A 146 -28.61 -11.98 -8.48
C ALA A 146 -29.68 -11.98 -9.59
N GLY A 147 -30.97 -11.99 -9.21
CA GLY A 147 -32.12 -11.88 -10.12
C GLY A 147 -32.62 -10.45 -10.33
N HIS A 148 -31.95 -9.44 -9.76
CA HIS A 148 -32.42 -8.06 -9.78
C HIS A 148 -32.49 -7.50 -11.21
N SER A 149 -33.46 -6.62 -11.47
CA SER A 149 -33.68 -6.02 -12.79
C SER A 149 -32.52 -5.12 -13.22
N ASP A 150 -31.91 -4.42 -12.26
CA ASP A 150 -30.72 -3.59 -12.47
C ASP A 150 -29.48 -4.44 -12.72
N ALA A 151 -28.80 -4.18 -13.84
CA ALA A 151 -27.54 -4.82 -14.21
C ALA A 151 -26.40 -4.49 -13.25
N GLU A 152 -26.43 -3.31 -12.62
CA GLU A 152 -25.41 -2.91 -11.64
C GLU A 152 -25.44 -3.78 -10.39
N VAL A 153 -26.64 -4.02 -9.86
CA VAL A 153 -26.84 -4.90 -8.71
C VAL A 153 -26.37 -6.33 -9.01
N ARG A 154 -26.75 -6.88 -10.17
CA ARG A 154 -26.29 -8.23 -10.58
C ARG A 154 -24.77 -8.31 -10.69
N ARG A 155 -24.14 -7.26 -11.23
CA ARG A 155 -22.69 -7.17 -11.35
C ARG A 155 -22.03 -7.08 -9.97
N ALA A 156 -22.58 -6.31 -9.05
CA ALA A 156 -22.10 -6.21 -7.67
C ALA A 156 -22.14 -7.58 -6.97
N VAL A 157 -23.23 -8.33 -7.09
CA VAL A 157 -23.30 -9.73 -6.58
C VAL A 157 -22.24 -10.62 -7.21
N ALA A 158 -22.06 -10.52 -8.54
CA ALA A 158 -21.06 -11.32 -9.24
C ALA A 158 -19.61 -10.97 -8.85
N ALA A 159 -19.34 -9.71 -8.49
CA ALA A 159 -18.03 -9.24 -8.05
C ALA A 159 -17.77 -9.50 -6.55
N ASN A 160 -18.82 -9.77 -5.76
CA ASN A 160 -18.72 -9.97 -4.33
C ASN A 160 -17.97 -11.27 -3.98
N GLU A 161 -16.85 -11.16 -3.27
CA GLU A 161 -16.00 -12.29 -2.89
C GLU A 161 -16.66 -13.26 -1.90
N HIS A 162 -17.70 -12.81 -1.19
CA HIS A 162 -18.49 -13.60 -0.26
C HIS A 162 -19.72 -14.25 -0.90
N ALA A 163 -20.00 -13.96 -2.18
CA ALA A 163 -21.10 -14.60 -2.89
C ALA A 163 -20.92 -16.12 -2.97
N PRO A 164 -21.96 -16.94 -2.74
CA PRO A 164 -21.85 -18.39 -2.77
C PRO A 164 -21.36 -18.91 -4.13
N ALA A 165 -20.36 -19.79 -4.14
CA ALA A 165 -19.82 -20.37 -5.38
C ALA A 165 -20.88 -21.07 -6.25
N SER A 166 -21.91 -21.67 -5.63
CA SER A 166 -23.04 -22.28 -6.34
C SER A 166 -23.90 -21.25 -7.09
N LEU A 167 -24.12 -20.08 -6.48
CA LEU A 167 -24.82 -18.96 -7.12
C LEU A 167 -24.01 -18.42 -8.29
N LEU A 168 -22.71 -18.18 -8.08
CA LEU A 168 -21.81 -17.70 -9.13
C LEU A 168 -21.70 -18.68 -10.30
N ALA A 169 -21.66 -19.99 -10.04
CA ALA A 169 -21.69 -21.02 -11.08
C ALA A 169 -22.98 -20.95 -11.91
N GLY A 170 -24.13 -20.71 -11.26
CA GLY A 170 -25.41 -20.46 -11.95
C GLY A 170 -25.36 -19.23 -12.85
N LEU A 171 -24.80 -18.12 -12.35
CA LEU A 171 -24.62 -16.89 -13.13
C LEU A 171 -23.67 -17.10 -14.33
N VAL A 172 -22.57 -17.83 -14.16
CA VAL A 172 -21.66 -18.19 -15.27
C VAL A 172 -22.38 -19.04 -16.32
N ALA A 173 -23.27 -19.94 -15.93
CA ALA A 173 -24.03 -20.75 -16.87
C ALA A 173 -25.10 -19.93 -17.64
N ALA A 174 -25.63 -18.87 -17.01
CA ALA A 174 -26.69 -18.04 -17.56
C ALA A 174 -26.19 -16.80 -18.32
N VAL A 175 -24.94 -16.38 -18.13
CA VAL A 175 -24.42 -15.13 -18.71
C VAL A 175 -24.39 -15.19 -20.25
N SER A 176 -24.96 -14.16 -20.88
CA SER A 176 -24.93 -14.01 -22.33
C SER A 176 -23.58 -13.49 -22.80
N ALA A 177 -23.17 -13.86 -24.02
CA ALA A 177 -21.98 -13.31 -24.68
C ALA A 177 -22.02 -11.78 -24.88
N THR A 178 -23.20 -11.16 -24.78
CA THR A 178 -23.39 -9.71 -24.87
C THR A 178 -23.31 -9.00 -23.53
N ASP A 179 -23.41 -9.73 -22.41
CA ASP A 179 -23.34 -9.16 -21.05
C ASP A 179 -21.89 -9.11 -20.57
N HIS A 180 -21.13 -8.20 -21.18
CA HIS A 180 -19.68 -8.12 -21.02
C HIS A 180 -19.28 -7.76 -19.59
N ASP A 181 -20.05 -6.91 -18.91
CA ASP A 181 -19.71 -6.45 -17.57
C ASP A 181 -19.98 -7.51 -16.51
N LEU A 182 -21.10 -8.24 -16.63
CA LEU A 182 -21.38 -9.36 -15.73
C LEU A 182 -20.34 -10.47 -15.92
N ALA A 183 -20.01 -10.81 -17.17
CA ALA A 183 -18.96 -11.78 -17.47
C ALA A 183 -17.59 -11.34 -16.93
N LEU A 184 -17.28 -10.04 -16.94
CA LEU A 184 -16.04 -9.50 -16.40
C LEU A 184 -16.00 -9.63 -14.86
N ALA A 185 -17.10 -9.30 -14.18
CA ALA A 185 -17.21 -9.48 -12.73
C ALA A 185 -17.04 -10.95 -12.33
N LEU A 186 -17.72 -11.87 -13.02
CA LEU A 186 -17.58 -13.31 -12.79
C LEU A 186 -16.17 -13.82 -13.07
N ALA A 187 -15.50 -13.32 -14.12
CA ALA A 187 -14.13 -13.72 -14.42
C ALA A 187 -13.14 -13.30 -13.32
N GLY A 188 -13.34 -12.11 -12.73
CA GLY A 188 -12.52 -11.59 -11.63
C GLY A 188 -12.80 -12.24 -10.28
N ASN A 189 -13.98 -12.85 -10.08
CA ASN A 189 -14.36 -13.42 -8.80
C ASN A 189 -13.71 -14.80 -8.57
N PRO A 190 -12.84 -14.97 -7.55
CA PRO A 190 -12.11 -16.22 -7.31
C PRO A 190 -13.04 -17.41 -7.01
N ALA A 191 -14.21 -17.20 -6.42
CA ALA A 191 -15.17 -18.26 -6.12
C ALA A 191 -16.02 -18.69 -7.34
N ALA A 192 -16.00 -17.91 -8.44
CA ALA A 192 -16.74 -18.25 -9.64
C ALA A 192 -16.03 -19.34 -10.46
N ALA A 193 -16.81 -20.29 -10.99
CA ALA A 193 -16.33 -21.32 -11.91
C ALA A 193 -16.08 -20.76 -13.32
N ALA A 194 -15.17 -19.78 -13.43
CA ALA A 194 -14.99 -18.92 -14.60
C ALA A 194 -14.34 -19.61 -15.82
N GLN A 195 -14.00 -20.90 -15.72
CA GLN A 195 -13.45 -21.72 -16.81
C GLN A 195 -14.32 -21.67 -18.08
N ALA A 196 -15.65 -21.59 -17.94
CA ALA A 196 -16.57 -21.50 -19.07
C ALA A 196 -16.41 -20.19 -19.87
N LEU A 197 -15.79 -19.16 -19.29
CA LEU A 197 -15.63 -17.83 -19.88
C LEU A 197 -14.34 -17.68 -20.69
N VAL A 198 -13.48 -18.71 -20.79
CA VAL A 198 -12.19 -18.65 -21.51
C VAL A 198 -12.36 -18.26 -22.98
N GLY A 199 -13.45 -18.71 -23.61
CA GLY A 199 -13.80 -18.39 -25.00
C GLY A 199 -14.67 -17.13 -25.17
N HIS A 200 -14.95 -16.39 -24.10
CA HIS A 200 -15.85 -15.24 -24.15
C HIS A 200 -15.34 -14.17 -25.14
N PRO A 201 -16.19 -13.54 -25.97
CA PRO A 201 -15.74 -12.62 -27.03
C PRO A 201 -15.04 -11.36 -26.51
N SER A 202 -15.37 -10.92 -25.29
CA SER A 202 -14.72 -9.79 -24.63
C SER A 202 -13.24 -10.09 -24.30
N ARG A 203 -12.34 -9.27 -24.83
CA ARG A 203 -10.91 -9.31 -24.45
C ARG A 203 -10.70 -9.02 -22.96
N LEU A 204 -11.50 -8.12 -22.37
CA LEU A 204 -11.37 -7.77 -20.95
C LEU A 204 -11.64 -8.98 -20.05
N VAL A 205 -12.65 -9.79 -20.39
CA VAL A 205 -12.95 -11.05 -19.69
C VAL A 205 -11.76 -12.01 -19.77
N ARG A 206 -11.18 -12.17 -20.97
CA ARG A 206 -10.01 -13.06 -21.16
C ARG A 206 -8.75 -12.56 -20.45
N LEU A 207 -8.56 -11.24 -20.33
CA LEU A 207 -7.49 -10.65 -19.52
C LEU A 207 -7.70 -10.90 -18.02
N ALA A 208 -8.93 -10.75 -17.51
CA ALA A 208 -9.23 -11.10 -16.12
C ALA A 208 -8.95 -12.58 -15.81
N LEU A 209 -9.34 -13.48 -16.72
CA LEU A 209 -9.04 -14.91 -16.61
C LEU A 209 -7.53 -15.21 -16.67
N ALA A 210 -6.76 -14.45 -17.43
CA ALA A 210 -5.32 -14.64 -17.53
C ALA A 210 -4.57 -14.36 -16.22
N GLY A 211 -5.13 -13.56 -15.32
CA GLY A 211 -4.58 -13.31 -13.99
C GLY A 211 -4.96 -14.37 -12.94
N ARG A 212 -5.95 -15.23 -13.23
CA ARG A 212 -6.42 -16.27 -12.29
C ARG A 212 -5.36 -17.34 -12.04
N THR A 213 -5.31 -17.89 -10.84
CA THR A 213 -4.34 -18.94 -10.46
C THR A 213 -4.96 -20.34 -10.29
N ASP A 214 -6.25 -20.49 -10.58
CA ASP A 214 -7.05 -21.69 -10.34
C ASP A 214 -7.59 -22.33 -11.64
N LEU A 215 -7.19 -21.84 -12.81
CA LEU A 215 -7.59 -22.42 -14.09
C LEU A 215 -6.71 -23.62 -14.47
N GLY A 216 -7.23 -24.48 -15.34
CA GLY A 216 -6.49 -25.62 -15.87
C GLY A 216 -5.44 -25.24 -16.94
N PRO A 217 -4.43 -26.09 -17.20
CA PRO A 217 -3.39 -25.83 -18.20
C PRO A 217 -3.92 -25.57 -19.62
N ASP A 218 -4.99 -26.24 -20.02
CA ASP A 218 -5.58 -26.07 -21.36
C ASP A 218 -6.26 -24.71 -21.53
N SER A 219 -6.77 -24.14 -20.44
CA SER A 219 -7.34 -22.80 -20.38
C SER A 219 -6.27 -21.75 -20.63
N TYR A 220 -5.14 -21.84 -19.92
CA TYR A 220 -4.02 -20.93 -20.12
C TYR A 220 -3.46 -21.03 -21.53
N ARG A 221 -3.35 -22.24 -22.08
CA ARG A 221 -2.96 -22.43 -23.50
C ARG A 221 -3.96 -21.81 -24.47
N ALA A 222 -5.26 -21.92 -24.20
CA ALA A 222 -6.28 -21.29 -25.03
C ALA A 222 -6.16 -19.75 -25.00
N LEU A 223 -5.98 -19.17 -23.81
CA LEU A 223 -5.76 -17.74 -23.62
C LEU A 223 -4.46 -17.26 -24.29
N ALA A 224 -3.38 -18.05 -24.23
CA ALA A 224 -2.08 -17.71 -24.82
C ALA A 224 -2.09 -17.60 -26.36
N ARG A 225 -3.13 -18.09 -27.04
CA ARG A 225 -3.30 -17.91 -28.49
C ARG A 225 -3.52 -16.44 -28.86
N GLU A 226 -4.06 -15.64 -27.96
CA GLU A 226 -4.26 -14.21 -28.17
C GLU A 226 -3.04 -13.41 -27.71
N GLU A 227 -2.37 -12.75 -28.66
CA GLU A 227 -1.16 -11.98 -28.39
C GLU A 227 -1.35 -10.91 -27.31
N ALA A 228 -2.51 -10.23 -27.31
CA ALA A 228 -2.83 -9.19 -26.34
C ALA A 228 -2.97 -9.70 -24.90
N VAL A 229 -3.19 -11.01 -24.69
CA VAL A 229 -3.38 -11.63 -23.37
C VAL A 229 -2.07 -12.20 -22.81
N ARG A 230 -1.10 -12.51 -23.68
CA ARG A 230 0.20 -13.09 -23.29
C ARG A 230 0.97 -12.31 -22.22
N PRO A 231 0.99 -10.96 -22.21
CA PRO A 231 1.70 -10.21 -21.16
C PRO A 231 1.17 -10.51 -19.75
N GLU A 232 -0.15 -10.65 -19.59
CA GLU A 232 -0.76 -10.97 -18.29
C GLU A 232 -0.43 -12.41 -17.88
N LEU A 233 -0.59 -13.37 -18.81
CA LEU A 233 -0.22 -14.77 -18.58
C LEU A 233 1.26 -14.94 -18.22
N ALA A 234 2.14 -14.20 -18.88
CA ALA A 234 3.57 -14.28 -18.65
C ALA A 234 3.96 -14.01 -17.19
N ALA A 235 3.25 -13.13 -16.49
CA ALA A 235 3.47 -12.84 -15.08
C ALA A 235 2.78 -13.83 -14.12
N ASN A 236 1.84 -14.66 -14.61
CA ASN A 236 1.00 -15.52 -13.79
C ASN A 236 1.75 -16.79 -13.33
N PRO A 237 1.82 -17.08 -12.02
CA PRO A 237 2.52 -18.26 -11.50
C PRO A 237 1.89 -19.61 -11.87
N ALA A 238 0.60 -19.64 -12.20
CA ALA A 238 -0.16 -20.88 -12.38
C ALA A 238 -0.08 -21.47 -13.79
N ILE A 239 0.52 -20.77 -14.76
CA ILE A 239 0.53 -21.20 -16.17
C ILE A 239 1.41 -22.44 -16.43
N GLY A 240 2.24 -22.81 -15.45
CA GLY A 240 3.14 -23.96 -15.52
C GLY A 240 4.40 -23.73 -16.36
N GLU A 241 5.47 -24.47 -16.07
CA GLU A 241 6.80 -24.26 -16.65
C GLU A 241 6.82 -24.33 -18.18
N ALA A 242 6.07 -25.27 -18.78
CA ALA A 242 6.05 -25.44 -20.23
C ALA A 242 5.58 -24.17 -20.95
N LEU A 243 4.52 -23.53 -20.44
CA LEU A 243 3.99 -22.30 -21.03
C LEU A 243 4.85 -21.08 -20.66
N ILE A 244 5.48 -21.06 -19.48
CA ILE A 244 6.50 -20.04 -19.14
C ILE A 244 7.63 -20.06 -20.18
N ARG A 245 8.16 -21.24 -20.51
CA ARG A 245 9.24 -21.39 -21.51
C ARG A 245 8.78 -20.97 -22.91
N GLU A 246 7.55 -21.29 -23.29
CA GLU A 246 6.97 -20.84 -24.57
C GLU A 246 6.83 -19.31 -24.66
N LEU A 247 6.42 -18.68 -23.55
CA LEU A 247 6.24 -17.23 -23.47
C LEU A 247 7.55 -16.47 -23.19
N ALA A 248 8.66 -17.15 -22.91
CA ALA A 248 9.97 -16.57 -22.59
C ALA A 248 10.67 -15.95 -23.80
N THR A 249 10.08 -14.87 -24.30
CA THR A 249 10.54 -14.11 -25.48
C THR A 249 11.14 -12.76 -25.06
N SER A 250 11.87 -12.11 -25.97
CA SER A 250 12.40 -10.76 -25.74
C SER A 250 11.31 -9.73 -25.50
N GLU A 251 10.17 -9.88 -26.18
CA GLU A 251 9.02 -8.99 -26.12
C GLU A 251 8.33 -9.11 -24.76
N LEU A 252 8.19 -10.33 -24.23
CA LEU A 252 7.52 -10.60 -22.95
C LEU A 252 8.47 -10.60 -21.74
N ARG A 253 9.77 -10.35 -21.96
CA ARG A 253 10.84 -10.41 -20.95
C ARG A 253 10.47 -9.76 -19.61
N GLN A 254 9.94 -8.54 -19.64
CA GLN A 254 9.64 -7.79 -18.41
C GLN A 254 8.46 -8.39 -17.61
N TRP A 255 7.55 -9.10 -18.27
CA TRP A 255 6.42 -9.77 -17.62
C TRP A 255 6.84 -11.14 -17.08
N ILE A 256 7.56 -11.94 -17.88
CA ILE A 256 8.11 -13.25 -17.44
C ILE A 256 9.03 -13.09 -16.23
N ALA A 257 9.84 -12.02 -16.19
CA ALA A 257 10.71 -11.74 -15.05
C ALA A 257 9.96 -11.46 -13.74
N ARG A 258 8.67 -11.12 -13.81
CA ARG A 258 7.80 -10.90 -12.63
C ARG A 258 7.06 -12.18 -12.22
N ASN A 259 7.16 -13.25 -12.98
CA ASN A 259 6.59 -14.54 -12.64
C ASN A 259 7.39 -15.20 -11.51
N PRO A 260 6.82 -15.47 -10.33
CA PRO A 260 7.57 -16.09 -9.24
C PRO A 260 7.90 -17.57 -9.51
N ALA A 261 7.26 -18.21 -10.48
CA ALA A 261 7.50 -19.59 -10.89
C ALA A 261 8.49 -19.71 -12.07
N VAL A 262 9.06 -18.61 -12.58
CA VAL A 262 10.02 -18.68 -13.69
C VAL A 262 11.26 -19.52 -13.32
N PRO A 263 11.69 -20.48 -14.14
CA PRO A 263 12.95 -21.18 -13.92
C PRO A 263 14.15 -20.21 -13.97
N LEU A 264 15.14 -20.42 -13.10
CA LEU A 264 16.31 -19.52 -13.02
C LEU A 264 17.19 -19.58 -14.28
N ASP A 265 17.21 -20.70 -15.02
CA ASP A 265 17.86 -20.78 -16.34
C ASP A 265 17.16 -19.88 -17.36
N VAL A 266 15.83 -19.93 -17.42
CA VAL A 266 15.04 -19.02 -18.28
C VAL A 266 15.28 -17.56 -17.89
N LEU A 267 15.28 -17.25 -16.59
CA LEU A 267 15.59 -15.90 -16.13
C LEU A 267 17.03 -15.49 -16.45
N THR A 268 17.99 -16.43 -16.48
CA THR A 268 19.38 -16.18 -16.86
C THR A 268 19.47 -15.72 -18.32
N ASP A 269 18.73 -16.36 -19.21
CA ASP A 269 18.67 -16.01 -20.64
C ASP A 269 17.99 -14.66 -20.87
N LEU A 270 17.03 -14.30 -20.02
CA LEU A 270 16.29 -13.03 -20.06
C LEU A 270 17.03 -11.87 -19.36
N ALA A 271 17.99 -12.16 -18.49
CA ALA A 271 18.72 -11.17 -17.69
C ALA A 271 19.38 -10.07 -18.54
N PRO A 272 19.98 -10.36 -19.71
CA PRO A 272 20.45 -9.33 -20.63
C PRO A 272 19.29 -8.44 -21.09
N GLY A 273 19.27 -7.19 -20.62
CA GLY A 273 18.24 -6.21 -20.95
C GLY A 273 17.06 -6.14 -19.98
N LEU A 274 17.09 -6.89 -18.86
CA LEU A 274 16.21 -6.59 -17.73
C LEU A 274 16.66 -5.32 -17.02
N ARG A 275 15.71 -4.43 -16.77
CA ARG A 275 15.93 -3.26 -15.91
C ARG A 275 15.91 -3.72 -14.45
N ILE A 276 16.98 -3.41 -13.74
CA ILE A 276 17.08 -3.67 -12.31
C ILE A 276 16.33 -2.57 -11.55
N GLY A 277 15.24 -2.97 -10.92
CA GLY A 277 14.45 -2.13 -10.03
C GLY A 277 15.08 -1.98 -8.64
N PRO A 278 14.39 -1.28 -7.72
CA PRO A 278 14.82 -1.16 -6.32
C PRO A 278 14.49 -2.39 -5.46
N ALA A 279 13.68 -3.32 -5.95
CA ALA A 279 13.20 -4.50 -5.23
C ALA A 279 13.57 -5.77 -6.01
N PRO A 280 13.91 -6.87 -5.32
CA PRO A 280 14.21 -8.13 -5.97
C PRO A 280 13.02 -8.62 -6.80
N LEU A 281 13.31 -9.27 -7.92
CA LEU A 281 12.28 -9.96 -8.70
C LEU A 281 11.67 -11.10 -7.87
N PRO A 282 10.37 -11.42 -8.03
CA PRO A 282 9.67 -12.38 -7.17
C PRO A 282 10.38 -13.73 -7.08
N ARG A 283 10.84 -14.29 -8.21
CA ARG A 283 11.59 -15.56 -8.22
C ARG A 283 12.94 -15.48 -7.52
N ILE A 284 13.60 -14.33 -7.59
CA ILE A 284 14.88 -14.12 -6.91
C ILE A 284 14.65 -14.02 -5.41
N ALA A 285 13.62 -13.30 -4.96
CA ALA A 285 13.30 -13.12 -3.54
C ALA A 285 13.05 -14.44 -2.78
N VAL A 286 12.66 -15.51 -3.48
CA VAL A 286 12.43 -16.84 -2.91
C VAL A 286 13.54 -17.85 -3.24
N ALA A 287 14.63 -17.40 -3.86
CA ALA A 287 15.71 -18.29 -4.28
C ALA A 287 16.47 -18.85 -3.08
N THR A 288 16.80 -20.15 -3.13
CA THR A 288 17.53 -20.79 -2.03
C THR A 288 18.99 -20.34 -2.01
N GLN A 289 19.63 -20.48 -0.85
CA GLN A 289 21.05 -20.18 -0.69
C GLN A 289 21.96 -20.98 -1.64
N ALA A 290 21.55 -22.18 -2.07
CA ALA A 290 22.27 -22.97 -3.06
C ALA A 290 22.13 -22.38 -4.47
N GLU A 291 20.92 -21.91 -4.83
CA GLU A 291 20.64 -21.24 -6.09
C GLU A 291 21.40 -19.91 -6.19
N LEU A 292 21.39 -19.09 -5.14
CA LEU A 292 22.13 -17.82 -5.12
C LEU A 292 23.62 -18.04 -5.43
N ARG A 293 24.25 -19.02 -4.77
CA ARG A 293 25.66 -19.38 -5.03
C ARG A 293 25.89 -19.84 -6.47
N ARG A 294 24.97 -20.65 -7.00
CA ARG A 294 25.06 -21.16 -8.38
C ARG A 294 25.01 -20.04 -9.42
N PHE A 295 24.19 -19.01 -9.19
CA PHE A 295 23.93 -17.95 -10.19
C PHE A 295 24.66 -16.63 -9.90
N ALA A 296 25.46 -16.54 -8.82
CA ALA A 296 26.20 -15.36 -8.42
C ALA A 296 27.28 -14.89 -9.40
N GLY A 297 27.83 -15.77 -10.24
CA GLY A 297 28.90 -15.44 -11.20
C GLY A 297 28.42 -15.04 -12.61
N GLY A 298 27.11 -15.16 -12.88
CA GLY A 298 26.56 -15.11 -14.23
C GLY A 298 25.82 -13.82 -14.59
N PRO A 299 24.98 -13.86 -15.64
CA PRO A 299 24.07 -12.77 -16.02
C PRO A 299 23.10 -12.35 -14.90
N LEU A 300 22.77 -13.27 -13.99
CA LEU A 300 21.88 -13.01 -12.84
C LEU A 300 22.56 -12.31 -11.67
N ARG A 301 23.88 -12.11 -11.67
CA ARG A 301 24.61 -11.61 -10.48
C ARG A 301 24.04 -10.33 -9.87
N ALA A 302 23.61 -9.38 -10.70
CA ALA A 302 23.03 -8.12 -10.25
C ALA A 302 21.58 -8.25 -9.74
N LEU A 303 20.87 -9.30 -10.16
CA LEU A 303 19.58 -9.67 -9.62
C LEU A 303 19.75 -10.41 -8.28
N VAL A 304 20.65 -11.39 -8.23
CA VAL A 304 21.05 -12.13 -7.02
C VAL A 304 21.48 -11.17 -5.91
N ALA A 305 22.24 -10.12 -6.24
CA ALA A 305 22.68 -9.08 -5.31
C ALA A 305 21.54 -8.32 -4.58
N GLN A 306 20.31 -8.34 -5.11
CA GLN A 306 19.14 -7.71 -4.46
C GLN A 306 18.44 -8.63 -3.46
N HIS A 307 18.91 -9.87 -3.30
CA HIS A 307 18.32 -10.81 -2.36
C HIS A 307 18.41 -10.24 -0.93
N PRO A 308 17.30 -10.22 -0.16
CA PRO A 308 17.31 -9.67 1.20
C PRO A 308 18.23 -10.44 2.15
N ASP A 309 18.32 -11.76 1.98
CA ASP A 309 19.20 -12.65 2.75
C ASP A 309 20.43 -13.08 1.95
N LEU A 310 21.14 -12.12 1.35
CA LEU A 310 22.35 -12.43 0.58
C LEU A 310 23.45 -12.96 1.51
N PRO A 311 24.07 -14.13 1.22
CA PRO A 311 25.19 -14.64 1.99
C PRO A 311 26.34 -13.65 2.10
N GLU A 312 26.96 -13.59 3.28
CA GLU A 312 28.06 -12.66 3.57
C GLU A 312 29.23 -12.83 2.61
N GLU A 313 29.54 -14.06 2.21
CA GLU A 313 30.65 -14.38 1.30
C GLU A 313 30.36 -13.88 -0.12
N LEU A 314 29.09 -13.96 -0.55
CA LEU A 314 28.65 -13.42 -1.84
C LEU A 314 28.60 -11.89 -1.80
N ALA A 315 28.07 -11.30 -0.73
CA ALA A 315 28.07 -9.86 -0.54
C ALA A 315 29.49 -9.29 -0.59
N ALA A 316 30.44 -9.89 0.15
CA ALA A 316 31.84 -9.51 0.17
C ALA A 316 32.48 -9.55 -1.23
N THR A 317 32.17 -10.59 -2.01
CA THR A 317 32.67 -10.73 -3.39
C THR A 317 32.06 -9.69 -4.33
N MET A 318 30.77 -9.41 -4.19
CA MET A 318 30.01 -8.51 -5.06
C MET A 318 30.26 -7.03 -4.79
N LEU A 319 30.79 -6.67 -3.62
CA LEU A 319 31.14 -5.27 -3.28
C LEU A 319 32.17 -4.66 -4.25
N ASP A 320 33.12 -5.47 -4.72
CA ASP A 320 34.18 -5.03 -5.63
C ASP A 320 33.86 -5.34 -7.11
N ASP A 321 32.63 -5.76 -7.41
CA ASP A 321 32.19 -6.10 -8.77
C ASP A 321 32.38 -4.88 -9.71
N PRO A 322 32.97 -5.08 -10.90
CA PRO A 322 33.17 -3.99 -11.85
C PRO A 322 31.85 -3.42 -12.41
N ASP A 323 30.76 -4.17 -12.39
CA ASP A 323 29.45 -3.70 -12.86
C ASP A 323 28.77 -2.84 -11.77
N PRO A 324 28.55 -1.54 -12.01
CA PRO A 324 27.92 -0.65 -11.04
C PRO A 324 26.49 -1.08 -10.68
N ARG A 325 25.83 -1.90 -11.50
CA ARG A 325 24.50 -2.43 -11.18
C ARG A 325 24.55 -3.44 -10.03
N VAL A 326 25.61 -4.24 -9.95
CA VAL A 326 25.82 -5.20 -8.85
C VAL A 326 26.12 -4.44 -7.57
N ALA A 327 27.09 -3.51 -7.60
CA ALA A 327 27.42 -2.68 -6.46
C ALA A 327 26.19 -1.90 -5.96
N LYS A 328 25.39 -1.30 -6.86
CA LYS A 328 24.15 -0.60 -6.49
C LYS A 328 23.14 -1.52 -5.80
N ALA A 329 23.05 -2.79 -6.23
CA ALA A 329 22.14 -3.77 -5.65
C ALA A 329 22.57 -4.24 -4.26
N VAL A 330 23.88 -4.41 -4.03
CA VAL A 330 24.45 -4.79 -2.72
C VAL A 330 24.43 -3.62 -1.73
N ALA A 331 24.57 -2.38 -2.21
CA ALA A 331 24.73 -1.19 -1.37
C ALA A 331 23.70 -1.02 -0.24
N PRO A 332 22.39 -1.33 -0.38
CA PRO A 332 21.43 -1.21 0.70
C PRO A 332 21.53 -2.28 1.80
N HIS A 333 22.32 -3.34 1.60
CA HIS A 333 22.33 -4.49 2.51
C HIS A 333 22.93 -4.13 3.87
N PRO A 334 22.32 -4.52 5.02
CA PRO A 334 22.82 -4.20 6.36
C PRO A 334 24.22 -4.74 6.71
N LEU A 335 24.75 -5.67 5.90
CA LEU A 335 26.08 -6.24 6.07
C LEU A 335 27.17 -5.29 5.53
N VAL A 336 26.79 -4.32 4.70
CA VAL A 336 27.74 -3.36 4.14
C VAL A 336 28.06 -2.30 5.19
N THR A 337 29.34 -2.18 5.51
CA THR A 337 29.90 -1.22 6.45
C THR A 337 30.06 0.18 5.84
N ALA A 338 30.14 1.21 6.68
CA ALA A 338 30.37 2.58 6.24
C ALA A 338 31.64 2.72 5.37
N GLU A 339 32.72 2.00 5.70
CA GLU A 339 33.95 2.05 4.92
C GLU A 339 33.80 1.38 3.55
N GLN A 340 33.06 0.28 3.46
CA GLN A 340 32.71 -0.32 2.17
C GLN A 340 31.84 0.64 1.34
N LEU A 341 30.86 1.32 1.93
CA LEU A 341 30.05 2.32 1.23
C LEU A 341 30.90 3.48 0.67
N ARG A 342 31.91 3.94 1.40
CA ARG A 342 32.87 4.94 0.91
C ARG A 342 33.65 4.44 -0.29
N ARG A 343 34.20 3.22 -0.23
CA ARG A 343 34.91 2.60 -1.35
C ARG A 343 34.02 2.45 -2.59
N MET A 344 32.78 1.97 -2.42
CA MET A 344 31.81 1.84 -3.51
C MET A 344 31.48 3.20 -4.15
N THR A 345 31.29 4.23 -3.32
CA THR A 345 31.00 5.59 -3.78
C THR A 345 32.19 6.18 -4.54
N ALA A 346 33.41 5.97 -4.06
CA ALA A 346 34.63 6.43 -4.74
C ALA A 346 34.81 5.74 -6.11
N ARG A 347 34.45 4.46 -6.23
CA ARG A 347 34.59 3.67 -7.45
C ARG A 347 33.49 3.92 -8.48
N HIS A 348 32.24 3.98 -8.05
CA HIS A 348 31.06 4.00 -8.95
C HIS A 348 30.28 5.32 -8.92
N GLY A 349 30.61 6.25 -8.02
CA GLY A 349 30.02 7.59 -7.95
C GLY A 349 28.49 7.59 -7.85
N ALA A 350 27.85 8.42 -8.68
CA ALA A 350 26.40 8.62 -8.68
C ALA A 350 25.58 7.34 -8.98
N ALA A 351 26.19 6.31 -9.59
CA ALA A 351 25.48 5.09 -9.94
C ALA A 351 24.99 4.32 -8.69
N VAL A 352 25.74 4.38 -7.58
CA VAL A 352 25.43 3.68 -6.33
C VAL A 352 24.76 4.56 -5.28
N ALA A 353 24.72 5.88 -5.47
CA ALA A 353 24.24 6.86 -4.48
C ALA A 353 22.85 6.52 -3.91
N ALA A 354 21.90 6.12 -4.76
CA ALA A 354 20.56 5.74 -4.29
C ALA A 354 20.55 4.49 -3.39
N GLY A 355 21.45 3.53 -3.63
CA GLY A 355 21.59 2.34 -2.80
C GLY A 355 22.32 2.65 -1.48
N VAL A 356 23.35 3.51 -1.55
CA VAL A 356 24.10 4.00 -0.38
C VAL A 356 23.20 4.77 0.58
N VAL A 357 22.38 5.71 0.10
CA VAL A 357 21.43 6.47 0.94
C VAL A 357 20.38 5.57 1.61
N ARG A 358 20.05 4.41 1.03
CA ARG A 358 19.10 3.46 1.62
C ARG A 358 19.74 2.52 2.64
N ASN A 359 21.06 2.50 2.74
CA ASN A 359 21.75 1.61 3.65
C ASN A 359 21.64 2.14 5.10
N PRO A 360 21.19 1.34 6.08
CA PRO A 360 21.04 1.77 7.47
C PRO A 360 22.36 2.23 8.13
N ASN A 361 23.50 1.74 7.65
CA ASN A 361 24.85 2.10 8.09
C ASN A 361 25.47 3.25 7.28
N CYS A 362 24.70 3.92 6.42
CA CYS A 362 25.20 5.05 5.64
C CYS A 362 25.68 6.17 6.57
N PRO A 363 26.97 6.58 6.47
CA PRO A 363 27.51 7.57 7.37
C PRO A 363 27.08 9.00 6.95
N PRO A 364 27.02 9.95 7.89
CA PRO A 364 26.50 11.30 7.62
C PRO A 364 27.25 12.06 6.52
N ASP A 365 28.55 11.83 6.37
CA ASP A 365 29.38 12.46 5.32
C ASP A 365 28.91 12.10 3.91
N LEU A 366 28.52 10.84 3.69
CA LEU A 366 27.99 10.39 2.40
C LEU A 366 26.57 10.91 2.14
N LEU A 367 25.72 11.00 3.16
CA LEU A 367 24.37 11.57 3.03
C LEU A 367 24.44 13.04 2.59
N GLY A 368 25.37 13.83 3.15
CA GLY A 368 25.59 15.21 2.74
C GLY A 368 26.15 15.34 1.31
N ALA A 369 27.08 14.46 0.93
CA ALA A 369 27.71 14.48 -0.40
C ALA A 369 26.79 13.98 -1.54
N THR A 370 25.75 13.19 -1.23
CA THR A 370 24.85 12.54 -2.21
C THR A 370 23.53 13.29 -2.43
N ALA A 371 23.45 14.57 -2.04
CA ALA A 371 22.26 15.42 -2.04
C ALA A 371 21.75 15.84 -3.44
N GLY A 372 21.59 14.90 -4.37
CA GLY A 372 20.83 15.13 -5.58
C GLY A 372 19.34 15.29 -5.26
N LYS A 373 18.63 16.16 -6.01
CA LYS A 373 17.21 16.49 -5.77
C LYS A 373 16.29 15.28 -5.54
N ARG A 374 16.58 14.15 -6.21
CA ARG A 374 15.80 12.90 -6.11
C ARG A 374 16.03 12.09 -4.82
N LEU A 375 17.08 12.38 -4.05
CA LEU A 375 17.46 11.66 -2.84
C LEU A 375 17.17 12.45 -1.55
N LEU A 376 16.81 13.73 -1.67
CA LEU A 376 16.61 14.63 -0.51
C LEU A 376 15.57 14.10 0.47
N ARG A 377 14.47 13.54 -0.01
CA ARG A 377 13.46 12.93 0.88
C ARG A 377 14.01 11.72 1.64
N ALA A 378 14.75 10.84 0.97
CA ALA A 378 15.36 9.68 1.60
C ALA A 378 16.42 10.08 2.64
N ILE A 379 17.22 11.12 2.32
CA ILE A 379 18.18 11.71 3.26
C ILE A 379 17.43 12.33 4.45
N ALA A 380 16.35 13.09 4.21
CA ALA A 380 15.56 13.71 5.28
C ALA A 380 15.00 12.69 6.26
N THR A 381 14.60 11.49 5.81
CA THR A 381 14.08 10.41 6.66
C THR A 381 15.16 9.51 7.27
N HIS A 382 16.42 9.65 6.86
CA HIS A 382 17.47 8.70 7.26
C HIS A 382 17.92 8.94 8.71
N PRO A 383 18.03 7.87 9.54
CA PRO A 383 18.35 8.01 10.98
C PRO A 383 19.75 8.59 11.25
N ASN A 384 20.71 8.35 10.35
CA ASN A 384 22.08 8.87 10.47
C ASN A 384 22.28 10.26 9.84
N THR A 385 21.23 10.95 9.40
CA THR A 385 21.41 12.28 8.80
C THR A 385 21.87 13.27 9.86
N ALA A 386 22.95 13.99 9.57
CA ALA A 386 23.51 14.95 10.51
C ALA A 386 22.48 16.04 10.86
N PRO A 387 22.39 16.49 12.13
CA PRO A 387 21.44 17.52 12.54
C PRO A 387 21.50 18.81 11.71
N ALA A 388 22.71 19.22 11.29
CA ALA A 388 22.89 20.38 10.41
C ALA A 388 22.27 20.19 9.02
N THR A 389 22.36 18.97 8.46
CA THR A 389 21.73 18.62 7.18
C THR A 389 20.22 18.55 7.32
N VAL A 390 19.69 17.95 8.40
CA VAL A 390 18.24 17.96 8.68
C VAL A 390 17.73 19.39 8.78
N ALA A 391 18.42 20.26 9.52
CA ALA A 391 18.06 21.67 9.65
C ALA A 391 18.04 22.41 8.31
N ALA A 392 19.05 22.17 7.45
CA ALA A 392 19.09 22.77 6.11
C ALA A 392 17.94 22.29 5.21
N LEU A 393 17.49 21.03 5.35
CA LEU A 393 16.39 20.45 4.57
C LEU A 393 15.01 20.98 4.99
N LEU A 394 14.87 21.58 6.18
CA LEU A 394 13.62 22.20 6.63
C LEU A 394 13.21 23.41 5.78
N ASP A 395 14.20 24.12 5.24
CA ASP A 395 13.99 25.35 4.48
C ASP A 395 13.97 25.07 2.96
N HIS A 396 13.86 23.81 2.56
CA HIS A 396 13.75 23.41 1.16
C HIS A 396 12.36 23.75 0.60
N ASP A 397 12.29 24.15 -0.68
CA ASP A 397 11.05 24.55 -1.38
C ASP A 397 10.02 23.41 -1.52
N ASP A 398 10.48 22.16 -1.38
CA ASP A 398 9.62 20.96 -1.43
C ASP A 398 9.07 20.67 -0.03
N ASP A 399 7.78 20.89 0.12
CA ASP A 399 7.04 20.68 1.37
C ASP A 399 7.18 19.26 1.92
N LEU A 400 7.30 18.23 1.07
CA LEU A 400 7.48 16.84 1.51
C LEU A 400 8.88 16.61 2.08
N VAL A 401 9.90 17.27 1.53
CA VAL A 401 11.27 17.22 2.07
C VAL A 401 11.33 17.93 3.42
N ALA A 402 10.72 19.12 3.51
CA ALA A 402 10.66 19.88 4.76
C ALA A 402 9.88 19.14 5.86
N ALA A 403 8.76 18.48 5.53
CA ALA A 403 8.01 17.66 6.47
C ALA A 403 8.82 16.43 6.93
N SER A 404 9.49 15.73 6.00
CA SER A 404 10.33 14.58 6.33
C SER A 404 11.50 14.97 7.23
N ALA A 405 12.10 16.14 7.02
CA ALA A 405 13.15 16.67 7.88
C ALA A 405 12.61 17.03 9.27
N ALA A 406 11.41 17.59 9.37
CA ALA A 406 10.78 17.89 10.65
C ALA A 406 10.43 16.63 11.46
N ALA A 407 10.14 15.51 10.80
CA ALA A 407 9.89 14.22 11.43
C ALA A 407 11.17 13.49 11.88
N ASN A 408 12.36 13.93 11.44
CA ASN A 408 13.60 13.24 11.73
C ASN A 408 13.99 13.37 13.23
N PRO A 409 14.31 12.27 13.93
CA PRO A 409 14.75 12.31 15.33
C PRO A 409 15.99 13.18 15.60
N ALA A 410 16.84 13.40 14.59
CA ALA A 410 18.04 14.24 14.67
C ALA A 410 17.76 15.75 14.50
N LEU A 411 16.49 16.17 14.43
CA LEU A 411 16.10 17.58 14.33
C LEU A 411 16.63 18.39 15.53
N PRO A 412 17.43 19.45 15.33
CA PRO A 412 17.93 20.27 16.44
C PRO A 412 16.82 20.95 17.24
N ALA A 413 17.01 21.08 18.56
CA ALA A 413 16.04 21.75 19.45
C ALA A 413 15.71 23.20 19.02
N GLU A 414 16.69 23.94 18.51
CA GLU A 414 16.48 25.29 17.97
C GLU A 414 15.52 25.30 16.77
N ALA A 415 15.59 24.27 15.93
CA ALA A 415 14.71 24.12 14.78
C ALA A 415 13.29 23.72 15.21
N VAL A 416 13.15 22.85 16.22
CA VAL A 416 11.87 22.54 16.86
C VAL A 416 11.21 23.83 17.37
N GLU A 417 11.94 24.62 18.15
CA GLU A 417 11.45 25.89 18.70
C GLU A 417 11.05 26.90 17.63
N ARG A 418 11.82 26.98 16.53
CA ARG A 418 11.49 27.82 15.38
C ARG A 418 10.17 27.42 14.74
N ILE A 419 9.93 26.11 14.55
CA ILE A 419 8.68 25.61 13.99
C ILE A 419 7.53 25.91 14.94
N LEU A 420 7.66 25.62 16.24
CA LEU A 420 6.61 25.86 17.25
C LEU A 420 6.17 27.33 17.29
N ARG A 421 7.11 28.27 17.39
CA ARG A 421 6.78 29.71 17.38
C ARG A 421 6.11 30.16 16.08
N SER A 422 6.47 29.53 14.96
CA SER A 422 5.86 29.82 13.66
C SER A 422 4.41 29.34 13.60
N VAL A 423 4.07 28.17 14.15
CA VAL A 423 2.67 27.71 14.18
C VAL A 423 1.83 28.48 15.21
N GLU A 424 2.38 28.79 16.39
CA GLU A 424 1.68 29.55 17.44
C GLU A 424 1.36 31.00 17.01
N SER A 425 2.28 31.68 16.31
CA SER A 425 2.01 33.04 15.83
C SER A 425 0.94 33.08 14.72
N ARG A 426 0.82 32.01 13.94
CA ARG A 426 -0.21 31.88 12.90
C ARG A 426 -1.60 31.61 13.46
N THR A 427 -1.73 30.90 14.58
CA THR A 427 -3.03 30.71 15.24
C THR A 427 -3.48 31.98 15.95
N SER A 428 -2.55 32.73 16.57
CA SER A 428 -2.86 34.03 17.17
C SER A 428 -3.40 35.03 16.13
N THR A 429 -2.78 35.07 14.95
CA THR A 429 -3.24 35.97 13.86
C THR A 429 -4.55 35.52 13.23
N ALA A 430 -4.81 34.21 13.11
CA ALA A 430 -6.12 33.73 12.63
C ALA A 430 -7.26 34.05 13.61
N ALA A 431 -7.01 33.98 14.92
CA ALA A 431 -7.97 34.38 15.95
C ALA A 431 -8.26 35.89 15.93
N ASP A 432 -7.26 36.73 15.62
CA ASP A 432 -7.41 38.19 15.52
C ASP A 432 -8.23 38.64 14.28
N TYR A 433 -8.38 37.79 13.26
CA TYR A 433 -9.13 38.09 12.02
C TYR A 433 -10.53 37.46 11.92
N GLY A 434 -11.04 36.81 12.98
CA GLY A 434 -12.47 36.51 13.12
C GLY A 434 -13.09 35.56 12.08
N TYR A 435 -12.33 34.60 11.55
CA TYR A 435 -12.89 33.46 10.82
C TYR A 435 -12.87 32.23 11.73
N ALA A 436 -13.96 32.03 12.48
CA ALA A 436 -14.28 30.80 13.20
C ALA A 436 -15.53 30.17 12.60
#